data_AF-A0A9D9SF47-F1
#
_entry.id   AF-A0A9D9SF47-F1
#
_cell.length_a   1.000
_cell.length_b   1.000
_cell.length_c   1.000
_cell.angle_alpha   90.00
_cell.angle_beta   90.00
_cell.angle_gamma   90.00
#
_symmetry.space_group_name_H-M   'P 1'
#
loop_
_entity.id
_entity.type
_entity.pdbx_description
1 polymer ?
#
loop_
_entity_poly.entity_id
_entity_poly.type
_entity_poly.pdbx_seq_one_letter_code
_entity_poly.pdbx_strand_id
1 'polypeptide(L)'
;MLASLFKAAPRLDLGGNNFNGDALARVRSRFESQIMSSNRSASVFEFRDAFLRYTGLAESAGEVDIAPGLSEVFRMTGHPDQNLAALSLQRKNIAKLEYHRERSRNEFSRTIESLVSITDNSDEIIMLAVETAECVSDRRYANELRRRYGLEPQLASDLRSEHSAGELWNTGSQHHSIAN
;
A
#
# COMPACT_ATOMS: atom_id res chain seq x y z
N MET A 1 -16.45 35.27 -36.91
CA MET A 1 -15.62 36.01 -35.91
C MET A 1 -16.10 35.57 -34.54
N LEU A 2 -15.34 34.70 -33.86
CA LEU A 2 -14.46 35.06 -32.73
C LEU A 2 -15.28 35.57 -31.52
N ALA A 3 -15.18 35.09 -30.30
CA ALA A 3 -14.45 34.02 -29.64
C ALA A 3 -15.01 33.96 -28.20
N SER A 4 -14.79 32.84 -27.50
CA SER A 4 -14.48 32.72 -26.06
C SER A 4 -15.18 33.69 -25.08
N LEU A 5 -15.89 33.21 -24.06
CA LEU A 5 -15.18 32.79 -22.86
C LEU A 5 -15.98 31.78 -22.04
N PHE A 6 -15.33 30.64 -21.88
CA PHE A 6 -15.56 29.58 -20.92
C PHE A 6 -16.10 30.09 -19.59
N LYS A 7 -17.34 29.71 -19.30
CA LYS A 7 -17.84 29.61 -17.93
C LYS A 7 -17.06 28.47 -17.29
N ALA A 8 -16.06 28.81 -16.49
CA ALA A 8 -15.28 27.86 -15.71
C ALA A 8 -16.26 27.00 -14.90
N ALA A 9 -16.32 25.71 -15.23
CA ALA A 9 -17.01 24.72 -14.44
C ALA A 9 -16.38 24.71 -13.03
N PRO A 10 -17.18 24.54 -11.97
CA PRO A 10 -16.63 24.34 -10.65
C PRO A 10 -15.69 23.13 -10.68
N ARG A 11 -14.45 23.36 -10.23
CA ARG A 11 -13.44 22.33 -9.99
C ARG A 11 -14.12 21.18 -9.26
N LEU A 12 -14.08 20.01 -9.88
CA LEU A 12 -14.43 18.74 -9.27
C LEU A 12 -13.65 18.63 -7.96
N ASP A 13 -14.42 18.47 -6.89
CA ASP A 13 -13.96 18.07 -5.59
C ASP A 13 -13.16 16.78 -5.74
N LEU A 14 -11.82 16.86 -5.63
CA LEU A 14 -10.91 15.71 -5.51
C LEU A 14 -10.95 15.15 -4.08
N GLY A 15 -12.15 15.08 -3.51
CA GLY A 15 -12.45 14.57 -2.18
C GLY A 15 -12.40 13.04 -2.18
N GLY A 16 -11.19 12.48 -2.16
CA GLY A 16 -10.97 11.03 -2.05
C GLY A 16 -9.79 10.61 -1.19
N ASN A 17 -8.65 11.32 -1.20
CA ASN A 17 -7.38 10.78 -0.69
C ASN A 17 -6.63 11.63 0.36
N ASN A 18 -7.19 12.74 0.86
CA ASN A 18 -6.47 13.60 1.83
C ASN A 18 -6.10 12.90 3.15
N PHE A 19 -6.79 11.83 3.53
CA PHE A 19 -6.53 11.13 4.79
C PHE A 19 -5.18 10.40 4.82
N ASN A 20 -4.78 9.80 3.69
CA ASN A 20 -3.52 9.06 3.60
C ASN A 20 -2.32 9.99 3.41
N GLY A 21 -2.49 11.09 2.67
CA GLY A 21 -1.44 12.10 2.49
C GLY A 21 -1.01 12.72 3.82
N ASP A 22 -1.97 13.10 4.67
CA ASP A 22 -1.70 13.64 6.00
C ASP A 22 -1.08 12.60 6.94
N ALA A 23 -1.48 11.32 6.83
CA ALA A 23 -0.87 10.24 7.58
C ALA A 23 0.59 10.01 7.18
N LEU A 24 0.89 9.91 5.89
CA LEU A 24 2.26 9.77 5.39
C LEU A 24 3.14 10.95 5.76
N ALA A 25 2.61 12.18 5.73
CA ALA A 25 3.35 13.36 6.17
C ALA A 25 3.71 13.32 7.68
N ARG A 26 2.81 12.79 8.52
CA ARG A 26 3.09 12.57 9.95
C ARG A 26 4.14 11.49 10.17
N VAL A 27 4.01 10.34 9.49
CA VAL A 27 4.97 9.24 9.57
C VAL A 27 6.37 9.69 9.12
N ARG A 28 6.45 10.41 8.00
CA ARG A 28 7.72 11.00 7.53
C ARG A 28 8.33 11.93 8.57
N SER A 29 7.55 12.85 9.14
CA SER A 29 8.04 13.79 10.16
C SER A 29 8.57 13.06 11.41
N ARG A 30 7.94 11.94 11.80
CA ARG A 30 8.42 11.10 12.91
C ARG A 30 9.75 10.42 12.57
N PHE A 31 9.89 9.83 11.38
CA PHE A 31 11.18 9.31 10.92
C PHE A 31 12.27 10.37 10.96
N GLU A 32 12.03 11.52 10.34
CA GLU A 32 13.01 12.61 10.28
C GLU A 32 13.45 13.07 11.68
N SER A 33 12.51 13.12 12.63
CA SER A 33 12.81 13.46 14.02
C SER A 33 13.75 12.43 14.68
N GLN A 34 13.53 11.12 14.45
CA GLN A 34 14.40 10.05 14.98
C GLN A 34 15.78 10.04 14.31
N ILE A 35 15.87 10.36 13.02
CA ILE A 35 17.15 10.43 12.31
C ILE A 35 17.96 11.64 12.78
N MET A 36 17.29 12.80 12.95
CA MET A 36 17.94 14.04 13.38
C MET A 36 18.42 13.98 14.83
N SER A 37 17.70 13.30 15.73
CA SER A 37 18.15 13.10 17.12
C SER A 37 19.47 12.32 17.19
N SER A 38 19.80 11.53 16.17
CA SER A 38 21.03 10.76 16.05
C SER A 38 22.20 11.55 15.43
N ASN A 39 22.06 12.87 15.20
CA ASN A 39 23.05 13.75 14.54
C ASN A 39 23.49 13.28 13.13
N ARG A 40 22.61 12.60 12.38
CA ARG A 40 22.90 12.07 11.02
C ARG A 40 22.11 12.81 9.94
N SER A 41 22.38 14.11 9.77
CA SER A 41 21.64 14.96 8.81
C SER A 41 21.70 14.49 7.35
N ALA A 42 22.80 13.87 6.91
CA ALA A 42 22.93 13.33 5.56
C ALA A 42 21.94 12.18 5.27
N SER A 43 21.71 11.31 6.27
CA SER A 43 20.79 10.16 6.16
C SER A 43 19.33 10.58 5.98
N VAL A 44 18.96 11.81 6.35
CA VAL A 44 17.61 12.34 6.13
C VAL A 44 17.31 12.55 4.66
N PHE A 45 18.29 12.97 3.85
CA PHE A 45 18.07 13.17 2.42
C PHE A 45 17.88 11.85 1.68
N GLU A 46 18.72 10.86 1.98
CA GLU A 46 18.60 9.49 1.46
C GLU A 46 17.27 8.86 1.87
N PHE A 47 16.87 9.04 3.14
CA PHE A 47 15.57 8.62 3.63
C PHE A 47 14.41 9.28 2.89
N ARG A 48 14.42 10.62 2.73
CA ARG A 48 13.35 11.34 2.03
C ARG A 48 13.17 10.86 0.60
N ASP A 49 14.26 10.67 -0.13
CA ASP A 49 14.22 10.17 -1.51
C ASP A 49 13.63 8.76 -1.57
N ALA A 50 14.12 7.84 -0.74
CA ALA A 50 13.60 6.47 -0.67
C ALA A 50 12.12 6.42 -0.25
N PHE A 51 11.74 7.20 0.77
CA PHE A 51 10.37 7.28 1.28
C PHE A 51 9.41 7.79 0.21
N LEU A 52 9.68 8.96 -0.38
CA LEU A 52 8.80 9.58 -1.37
C LEU A 52 8.66 8.72 -2.64
N ARG A 53 9.76 8.10 -3.07
CA ARG A 53 9.74 7.20 -4.24
C ARG A 53 8.93 5.95 -3.96
N TYR A 54 9.10 5.34 -2.79
CA TYR A 54 8.33 4.17 -2.39
C TYR A 54 6.84 4.50 -2.29
N THR A 55 6.46 5.54 -1.53
CA THR A 55 5.06 5.87 -1.30
C THR A 55 4.36 6.31 -2.58
N GLY A 56 5.00 7.16 -3.39
CA GLY A 56 4.42 7.61 -4.66
C GLY A 56 4.20 6.49 -5.67
N LEU A 57 5.11 5.51 -5.75
CA LEU A 57 4.93 4.33 -6.61
C LEU A 57 3.90 3.34 -6.05
N ALA A 58 3.80 3.22 -4.73
CA ALA A 58 2.80 2.37 -4.09
C ALA A 58 1.38 2.91 -4.30
N GLU A 59 1.18 4.22 -4.17
CA GLU A 59 -0.10 4.89 -4.48
C GLU A 59 -0.46 4.77 -5.97
N SER A 60 0.50 5.01 -6.87
CA SER A 60 0.29 4.95 -8.32
C SER A 60 -0.08 3.55 -8.85
N ALA A 61 0.25 2.49 -8.11
CA ALA A 61 -0.06 1.12 -8.52
C ALA A 61 -1.51 0.71 -8.22
N GLY A 62 -2.22 1.44 -7.35
CA GLY A 62 -3.61 1.14 -6.99
C GLY A 62 -4.66 1.64 -7.98
N GLU A 63 -4.32 2.62 -8.84
CA GLU A 63 -5.26 3.36 -9.69
C GLU A 63 -4.91 3.23 -11.19
N VAL A 64 -4.71 2.00 -11.70
CA VAL A 64 -4.40 1.81 -13.13
C VAL A 64 -5.66 1.63 -13.97
N ASP A 65 -6.50 2.65 -14.00
CA ASP A 65 -7.52 2.75 -15.04
C ASP A 65 -6.87 3.00 -16.41
N ILE A 66 -7.56 2.59 -17.48
CA ILE A 66 -7.14 2.95 -18.84
C ILE A 66 -7.16 4.47 -18.90
N ALA A 67 -5.97 5.08 -18.96
CA ALA A 67 -5.85 6.52 -19.02
C ALA A 67 -6.76 7.06 -20.16
N PRO A 68 -7.73 7.94 -19.85
CA PRO A 68 -8.60 8.50 -20.86
C PRO A 68 -7.72 9.25 -21.88
N GLY A 69 -7.61 8.69 -23.08
CA GLY A 69 -6.73 9.20 -24.14
C GLY A 69 -5.78 8.17 -24.76
N LEU A 70 -5.53 7.01 -24.13
CA LEU A 70 -4.63 6.01 -24.73
C LEU A 70 -5.15 5.50 -26.08
N SER A 71 -6.44 5.21 -26.17
CA SER A 71 -7.10 4.81 -27.42
C SER A 71 -7.10 5.93 -28.46
N GLU A 72 -7.11 7.19 -28.03
CA GLU A 72 -7.07 8.35 -28.91
C GLU A 72 -5.68 8.52 -29.57
N VAL A 73 -4.60 8.21 -28.85
CA VAL A 73 -3.24 8.15 -29.44
C VAL A 73 -3.17 7.10 -30.55
N PHE A 74 -3.69 5.88 -30.29
CA PHE A 74 -3.68 4.82 -31.31
C PHE A 74 -4.57 5.16 -32.52
N ARG A 75 -5.68 5.87 -32.29
CA ARG A 75 -6.53 6.43 -33.34
C ARG A 75 -5.76 7.43 -34.22
N MET A 76 -4.99 8.35 -33.63
CA MET A 76 -4.19 9.32 -34.38
C MET A 76 -3.08 8.67 -35.20
N THR A 77 -2.52 7.55 -34.72
CA THR A 77 -1.46 6.81 -35.44
C THR A 77 -1.98 5.86 -36.52
N GLY A 78 -3.31 5.72 -36.68
CA GLY A 78 -3.90 4.82 -37.67
C GLY A 78 -3.70 3.32 -37.36
N HIS A 79 -3.54 2.95 -36.09
CA HIS A 79 -3.34 1.54 -35.73
C HIS A 79 -4.59 0.71 -36.08
N PRO A 80 -4.45 -0.47 -36.74
CA PRO A 80 -5.58 -1.24 -37.24
C PRO A 80 -6.49 -1.79 -36.13
N ASP A 81 -5.90 -2.11 -34.97
CA ASP A 81 -6.64 -2.55 -33.78
C ASP A 81 -6.23 -1.70 -32.56
N GLN A 82 -6.96 -0.60 -32.36
CA GLN A 82 -6.66 0.41 -31.33
C GLN A 82 -6.92 -0.11 -29.92
N ASN A 83 -7.95 -0.95 -29.76
CA ASN A 83 -8.33 -1.50 -28.47
C ASN A 83 -7.29 -2.49 -27.99
N LEU A 84 -6.85 -3.41 -28.86
CA LEU A 84 -5.81 -4.37 -28.51
C LEU A 84 -4.47 -3.68 -28.22
N ALA A 85 -4.12 -2.64 -28.98
CA ALA A 85 -2.92 -1.85 -28.74
C ALA A 85 -2.97 -1.11 -27.40
N ALA A 86 -4.11 -0.49 -27.06
CA ALA A 86 -4.31 0.17 -25.78
C ALA A 86 -4.19 -0.79 -24.59
N LEU A 87 -4.83 -1.96 -24.68
CA LEU A 87 -4.73 -3.01 -23.65
C LEU A 87 -3.30 -3.54 -23.51
N SER A 88 -2.59 -3.74 -24.63
CA SER A 88 -1.21 -4.23 -24.61
C SER A 88 -0.26 -3.22 -23.96
N LEU A 89 -0.42 -1.94 -24.27
CA LEU A 89 0.36 -0.86 -23.65
C LEU A 89 0.03 -0.74 -22.15
N GLN A 90 -1.25 -0.84 -21.78
CA GLN A 90 -1.66 -0.82 -20.37
C GLN A 90 -1.00 -1.97 -19.60
N ARG A 91 -1.08 -3.21 -20.10
CA ARG A 91 -0.41 -4.37 -19.47
C ARG A 91 1.09 -4.13 -19.30
N LYS A 92 1.75 -3.59 -20.31
CA LYS A 92 3.18 -3.24 -20.24
C LYS A 92 3.47 -2.17 -19.20
N ASN A 93 2.61 -1.15 -19.08
CA ASN A 93 2.75 -0.09 -18.08
C ASN A 93 2.52 -0.62 -16.67
N ILE A 94 1.53 -1.48 -16.45
CA ILE A 94 1.29 -2.16 -15.17
C ILE A 94 2.53 -2.95 -14.77
N ALA A 95 3.04 -3.82 -15.65
CA ALA A 95 4.24 -4.61 -15.35
C ALA A 95 5.46 -3.73 -15.04
N LYS A 96 5.61 -2.60 -15.73
CA LYS A 96 6.68 -1.64 -15.48
C LYS A 96 6.52 -0.93 -14.13
N LEU A 97 5.30 -0.52 -13.77
CA LEU A 97 4.99 0.08 -12.48
C LEU A 97 5.24 -0.92 -11.34
N GLU A 98 4.81 -2.17 -11.48
CA GLU A 98 5.08 -3.24 -10.51
C GLU A 98 6.59 -3.45 -10.31
N TYR A 99 7.36 -3.52 -11.40
CA TYR A 99 8.82 -3.62 -11.33
C TYR A 99 9.45 -2.44 -10.57
N HIS A 100 9.03 -1.21 -10.87
CA HIS A 100 9.56 -0.03 -10.19
C HIS A 100 9.14 0.04 -8.72
N ARG A 101 7.91 -0.35 -8.40
CA ARG A 101 7.42 -0.45 -7.02
C ARG A 101 8.21 -1.47 -6.21
N GLU A 102 8.48 -2.64 -6.79
CA GLU A 102 9.29 -3.66 -6.11
C GLU A 102 10.73 -3.16 -5.89
N ARG A 103 11.30 -2.47 -6.88
CA ARG A 103 12.62 -1.86 -6.74
C ARG A 103 12.66 -0.77 -5.66
N SER A 104 11.67 0.11 -5.61
CA SER A 104 11.60 1.18 -4.59
C SER A 104 11.34 0.63 -3.20
N ARG A 105 10.52 -0.43 -3.07
CA ARG A 105 10.34 -1.16 -1.80
C ARG A 105 11.66 -1.71 -1.28
N ASN A 106 12.46 -2.35 -2.14
CA ASN A 106 13.76 -2.90 -1.75
C ASN A 106 14.75 -1.80 -1.33
N GLU A 107 14.73 -0.66 -2.04
CA GLU A 107 15.54 0.50 -1.66
C GLU A 107 15.12 1.06 -0.30
N PHE A 108 13.82 1.28 -0.10
CA PHE A 108 13.28 1.71 1.18
C PHE A 108 13.63 0.71 2.30
N SER A 109 13.53 -0.60 2.06
CA SER A 109 13.93 -1.65 3.02
C SER A 109 15.38 -1.51 3.47
N ARG A 110 16.31 -1.31 2.53
CA ARG A 110 17.73 -1.11 2.85
C ARG A 110 17.97 0.17 3.63
N THR A 111 17.23 1.23 3.31
CA THR A 111 17.28 2.47 4.09
C THR A 111 16.80 2.22 5.52
N ILE A 112 15.70 1.48 5.73
CA ILE A 112 15.23 1.12 7.07
C ILE A 112 16.26 0.27 7.82
N GLU A 113 16.86 -0.74 7.18
CA GLU A 113 17.92 -1.56 7.78
C GLU A 113 19.12 -0.70 8.21
N SER A 114 19.54 0.23 7.37
CA SER A 114 20.59 1.20 7.68
C SER A 114 20.21 2.05 8.89
N LEU A 115 19.00 2.62 8.92
CA LEU A 115 18.51 3.43 10.03
C LEU A 115 18.45 2.65 11.34
N VAL A 116 17.91 1.42 11.32
CA VAL A 116 17.87 0.53 12.49
C VAL A 116 19.26 0.27 13.06
N SER A 117 20.29 0.14 12.21
CA SER A 117 21.66 -0.12 12.66
C SER A 117 22.37 1.09 13.28
N ILE A 118 21.88 2.30 13.05
CA ILE A 118 22.55 3.55 13.47
C ILE A 118 21.78 4.36 14.51
N THR A 119 20.50 4.07 14.74
CA THR A 119 19.66 4.77 15.73
C THR A 119 19.48 3.91 16.98
N ASP A 120 19.50 4.54 18.15
CA ASP A 120 19.22 3.85 19.43
C ASP A 120 17.74 3.42 19.56
N ASN A 121 16.85 3.97 18.74
CA ASN A 121 15.41 3.71 18.76
C ASN A 121 14.97 2.86 17.56
N SER A 122 15.59 1.69 17.41
CA SER A 122 15.31 0.76 16.30
C SER A 122 13.84 0.36 16.20
N ASP A 123 13.18 0.14 17.34
CA ASP A 123 11.80 -0.35 17.39
C ASP A 123 10.82 0.67 16.80
N GLU A 124 11.00 1.96 17.11
CA GLU A 124 10.20 3.03 16.54
C GLU A 124 10.41 3.15 15.02
N ILE A 125 11.65 3.03 14.54
CA ILE A 125 11.96 3.05 13.09
C ILE A 125 11.24 1.90 12.37
N ILE A 126 11.23 0.71 12.97
CA ILE A 126 10.55 -0.47 12.40
C ILE A 126 9.03 -0.26 12.41
N MET A 127 8.46 0.24 13.51
CA MET A 127 7.04 0.52 13.63
C MET A 127 6.57 1.56 12.60
N LEU A 128 7.35 2.62 12.41
CA LEU A 128 7.09 3.64 11.38
C LEU A 128 7.18 3.05 9.96
N ALA A 129 8.08 2.09 9.71
CA ALA A 129 8.20 1.43 8.42
C ALA A 129 6.97 0.56 8.11
N VAL A 130 6.46 -0.15 9.13
CA VAL A 130 5.20 -0.90 9.05
C VAL A 130 4.02 0.06 8.81
N GLU A 131 3.92 1.13 9.59
CA GLU A 131 2.87 2.16 9.44
C GLU A 131 2.89 2.76 8.02
N THR A 132 4.08 3.05 7.48
CA THR A 132 4.24 3.53 6.09
C THR A 132 3.65 2.54 5.08
N ALA A 133 4.00 1.26 5.19
CA ALA A 133 3.52 0.22 4.30
C ALA A 133 2.00 0.06 4.39
N GLU A 134 1.41 0.24 5.58
CA GLU A 134 -0.04 0.21 5.78
C GLU A 134 -0.76 1.42 5.20
N CYS A 135 -0.20 2.63 5.35
CA CYS A 135 -0.75 3.84 4.74
C CYS A 135 -0.89 3.72 3.22
N VAL A 136 0.06 3.03 2.56
CA VAL A 136 0.02 2.78 1.10
C VAL A 136 -0.59 1.43 0.73
N SER A 137 -1.28 0.77 1.67
CA SER A 137 -1.96 -0.52 1.47
C SER A 137 -1.05 -1.65 0.95
N ASP A 138 0.25 -1.60 1.23
CA ASP A 138 1.23 -2.64 0.88
C ASP A 138 1.30 -3.72 1.95
N ARG A 139 0.21 -4.49 2.07
CA ARG A 139 0.08 -5.56 3.08
C ARG A 139 1.20 -6.59 3.01
N ARG A 140 1.67 -6.91 1.80
CA ARG A 140 2.77 -7.87 1.60
C ARG A 140 4.03 -7.39 2.30
N TYR A 141 4.39 -6.13 2.08
CA TYR A 141 5.58 -5.55 2.69
C TYR A 141 5.42 -5.31 4.19
N ALA A 142 4.26 -4.85 4.65
CA ALA A 142 3.98 -4.71 6.08
C ALA A 142 4.15 -6.05 6.83
N ASN A 143 3.65 -7.15 6.26
CA ASN A 143 3.81 -8.49 6.82
C ASN A 143 5.25 -8.99 6.76
N GLU A 144 5.99 -8.64 5.71
CA GLU A 144 7.41 -8.97 5.58
C GLU A 144 8.25 -8.28 6.67
N LEU A 145 8.04 -6.98 6.88
CA LEU A 145 8.68 -6.22 7.95
C LEU A 145 8.35 -6.82 9.33
N ARG A 146 7.07 -7.08 9.59
CA ARG A 146 6.62 -7.71 10.83
C ARG A 146 7.32 -9.02 11.12
N ARG A 147 7.37 -9.92 10.12
CA ARG A 147 8.07 -11.20 10.23
C ARG A 147 9.57 -11.02 10.43
N ARG A 148 10.20 -10.11 9.69
CA ARG A 148 11.65 -9.88 9.74
C ARG A 148 12.10 -9.39 11.11
N TYR A 149 11.29 -8.54 11.75
CA TYR A 149 11.62 -7.91 13.02
C TYR A 149 10.88 -8.50 14.23
N GLY A 150 10.23 -9.66 14.08
CA GLY A 150 9.55 -10.34 15.20
C GLY A 150 8.36 -9.58 15.77
N LEU A 151 7.77 -8.67 15.00
CA LEU A 151 6.50 -8.02 15.37
C LEU A 151 5.38 -9.01 15.03
N GLU A 152 5.02 -9.86 15.99
CA GLU A 152 3.87 -10.76 15.83
C GLU A 152 2.66 -9.93 15.40
N PRO A 153 1.96 -10.31 14.30
CA PRO A 153 0.68 -9.70 14.02
C PRO A 153 -0.19 -9.99 15.25
N GLN A 154 -0.67 -8.93 15.91
CA GLN A 154 -1.85 -9.06 16.76
C GLN A 154 -2.99 -9.50 15.85
N LEU A 155 -3.05 -10.81 15.56
CA LEU A 155 -4.27 -11.46 15.14
C LEU A 155 -5.28 -11.02 16.18
N ALA A 156 -6.24 -10.21 15.77
CA ALA A 156 -7.42 -9.94 16.55
C ALA A 156 -8.01 -11.30 16.96
N SER A 157 -7.65 -11.77 18.15
CA SER A 157 -8.17 -12.97 18.78
C SER A 157 -9.63 -12.79 19.20
N ASP A 158 -10.20 -11.61 18.92
CA ASP A 158 -11.52 -11.19 19.38
C ASP A 158 -12.67 -11.59 18.44
N LEU A 159 -12.41 -12.36 17.37
CA LEU A 159 -13.47 -12.86 16.48
C LEU A 159 -13.77 -14.37 16.59
N ARG A 160 -13.35 -15.03 17.67
CA ARG A 160 -13.74 -16.44 17.95
C ARG A 160 -14.21 -16.73 19.38
N SER A 161 -14.66 -15.72 20.14
CA SER A 161 -15.24 -15.97 21.48
C SER A 161 -16.77 -15.80 21.57
N GLU A 162 -17.48 -15.50 20.49
CA GLU A 162 -18.94 -15.36 20.53
C GLU A 162 -19.61 -15.95 19.28
N HIS A 163 -19.45 -17.25 19.02
CA HIS A 163 -20.42 -18.06 18.25
C HIS A 163 -20.11 -19.57 18.38
N SER A 164 -19.88 -20.05 19.60
CA SER A 164 -19.94 -21.49 19.92
C SER A 164 -20.86 -21.73 21.12
N ALA A 165 -22.01 -21.07 21.11
CA ALA A 165 -23.17 -21.43 21.91
C ALA A 165 -24.28 -21.83 20.93
N GLY A 166 -24.22 -23.07 20.46
CA GLY A 166 -25.24 -23.62 19.58
C GLY A 166 -24.64 -24.49 18.50
N GLU A 167 -24.40 -25.75 18.84
CA GLU A 167 -24.75 -26.91 18.01
C GLU A 167 -24.34 -28.19 18.76
N LEU A 168 -25.19 -28.57 19.73
CA LEU A 168 -25.20 -29.89 20.36
C LEU A 168 -25.74 -30.93 19.35
N TRP A 169 -24.95 -31.26 18.34
CA TRP A 169 -25.22 -32.42 17.48
C TRP A 169 -24.24 -33.54 17.81
N ASN A 170 -24.40 -34.20 18.97
CA ASN A 170 -24.14 -35.64 19.07
C ASN A 170 -24.55 -36.21 20.43
N THR A 171 -25.51 -37.14 20.45
CA THR A 171 -25.41 -38.44 21.16
C THR A 171 -26.58 -39.31 20.73
N GLY A 172 -26.63 -39.63 19.44
CA GLY A 172 -27.29 -40.86 19.02
C GLY A 172 -26.31 -42.00 19.23
N SER A 173 -26.50 -42.83 20.27
CA SER A 173 -26.52 -44.31 20.17
C SER A 173 -26.41 -45.00 21.52
N GLN A 174 -27.13 -46.14 21.59
CA GLN A 174 -27.04 -47.28 22.53
C GLN A 174 -27.91 -47.17 23.80
N HIS A 175 -28.75 -48.12 24.21
CA HIS A 175 -28.85 -49.56 23.94
C HIS A 175 -30.23 -50.11 24.41
N HIS A 176 -30.68 -51.20 23.79
CA HIS A 176 -31.69 -52.22 24.15
C HIS A 176 -32.54 -52.11 25.44
N SER A 177 -33.87 -52.33 25.30
CA SER A 177 -34.56 -53.40 26.04
C SER A 177 -35.92 -53.73 25.41
N ILE A 178 -36.09 -54.96 24.93
CA ILE A 178 -37.39 -55.60 24.69
C ILE A 178 -37.61 -56.49 25.92
N ALA A 179 -38.72 -56.30 26.63
CA ALA A 179 -39.20 -57.24 27.62
C ALA A 179 -40.72 -57.39 27.49
N ASN A 180 -41.10 -58.61 27.10
CA ASN A 180 -42.37 -59.35 27.20
C ASN A 180 -43.70 -58.63 26.97
#